data_AF-K2JSN0-F1
#
_entry.id   AF-K2JSN0-F1
#
_cell.length_a   1.000
_cell.length_b   1.000
_cell.length_c   1.000
_cell.angle_alpha   90.00
_cell.angle_beta   90.00
_cell.angle_gamma   90.00
#
_symmetry.space_group_name_H-M   'P 1'
#
loop_
_entity.id
_entity.type
_entity.pdbx_description
1 polymer ?
#
loop_
_entity_poly.entity_id
_entity_poly.type
_entity_poly.pdbx_seq_one_letter_code
_entity_poly.pdbx_strand_id
1 'polypeptide(L)'
;MRTLLLLLLLTAMPSRAAVILLYHHIATDTPPSTTTSPSDFESHLSYLKDNGFTVVDLADVVLEAKGQKTLPDKAVAITFDDGYQDIADNAAPLLARFGYPYTLFVNPERVGRPGMMSANTMAAMVGATVANHTAGHAHLTTLPLKLARQTIIDGQLPGNPKWLAWPYGEYSPELEALAADMGYVAFGQQSGPSGPYSSLTALPRFPAAGPYANLGTLKTKLLSLHMPLVSSDTSMVQGDRSPALTLELKDSDPMASRFACYFLGQRVAIEMDGTRFKIPAIALPPGRSRLNCTAPSKTKAGRYYWWSQAWLSGQGLK
;
A
#
# COMPACT_ATOMS: atom_id res chain seq x y z
N MET A 1 16.01 -31.40 45.02
CA MET A 1 15.12 -31.30 43.84
C MET A 1 15.41 -29.99 43.11
N ARG A 2 15.99 -30.03 41.92
CA ARG A 2 16.20 -28.86 41.06
C ARG A 2 14.96 -28.70 40.18
N THR A 3 14.20 -27.63 40.38
CA THR A 3 13.05 -27.29 39.54
C THR A 3 13.56 -26.65 38.27
N LEU A 4 13.40 -27.33 37.14
CA LEU A 4 13.76 -26.83 35.81
C LEU A 4 12.64 -25.88 35.35
N LEU A 5 12.94 -24.58 35.28
CA LEU A 5 12.01 -23.58 34.75
C LEU A 5 12.01 -23.67 33.22
N LEU A 6 10.95 -24.25 32.66
CA LEU A 6 10.76 -24.35 31.21
C LEU A 6 10.35 -22.97 30.69
N LEU A 7 11.29 -22.22 30.09
CA LEU A 7 10.93 -21.02 29.31
C LEU A 7 10.16 -21.48 28.07
N LEU A 8 8.85 -21.27 28.04
CA LEU A 8 8.09 -21.30 26.79
C LEU A 8 8.53 -20.11 25.93
N LEU A 9 9.42 -20.38 24.98
CA LEU A 9 9.64 -19.50 23.83
C LEU A 9 8.35 -19.51 23.01
N LEU A 10 7.50 -18.50 23.21
CA LEU A 10 6.41 -18.18 22.29
C LEU A 10 7.06 -17.76 20.96
N THR A 11 7.30 -18.73 20.08
CA THR A 11 7.65 -18.43 18.69
C THR A 11 6.43 -17.79 18.06
N ALA A 12 6.42 -16.45 17.99
CA ALA A 12 5.43 -15.72 17.23
C ALA A 12 5.44 -16.29 15.80
N MET A 13 4.34 -16.90 15.37
CA MET A 13 4.25 -17.37 14.00
C MET A 13 4.41 -16.17 13.08
N PRO A 14 5.34 -16.23 12.12
CA PRO A 14 5.60 -15.11 11.24
C PRO A 14 4.31 -14.70 10.56
N SER A 15 4.00 -13.41 10.65
CA SER A 15 2.91 -12.84 9.88
C SER A 15 3.40 -12.67 8.46
N ARG A 16 2.74 -13.32 7.51
CA ARG A 16 2.96 -13.04 6.08
C ARG A 16 2.17 -11.79 5.67
N ALA A 17 2.45 -10.68 6.34
CA ALA A 17 1.79 -9.41 6.08
C ALA A 17 2.72 -8.23 6.41
N ALA A 18 2.85 -7.29 5.48
CA ALA A 18 3.49 -6.00 5.69
C ALA A 18 2.53 -4.85 5.38
N VAL A 19 2.45 -3.88 6.28
CA VAL A 19 1.71 -2.64 6.03
C VAL A 19 2.64 -1.65 5.33
N ILE A 20 2.22 -1.13 4.18
CA ILE A 20 2.95 -0.07 3.49
C ILE A 20 2.20 1.25 3.70
N LEU A 21 2.86 2.22 4.33
CA LEU A 21 2.32 3.57 4.53
C LEU A 21 2.67 4.46 3.33
N LEU A 22 1.70 5.25 2.89
CA LEU A 22 1.85 6.24 1.84
C LEU A 22 1.66 7.65 2.38
N TYR A 23 2.70 8.47 2.24
CA TYR A 23 2.72 9.91 2.49
C TYR A 23 3.00 10.68 1.20
N HIS A 24 2.74 12.00 1.19
CA HIS A 24 3.16 12.89 0.10
C HIS A 24 3.90 14.08 0.70
N HIS A 25 3.16 14.98 1.37
CA HIS A 25 3.75 16.10 2.09
C HIS A 25 3.85 15.84 3.59
N ILE A 26 4.97 16.24 4.19
CA ILE A 26 5.14 16.45 5.63
C ILE A 26 5.32 17.96 5.87
N ALA A 27 4.21 18.68 6.00
CA ALA A 27 4.18 20.15 6.04
C ALA A 27 2.90 20.65 6.74
N THR A 28 2.73 21.96 6.88
CA THR A 28 1.53 22.58 7.47
C THR A 28 0.79 23.54 6.52
N ASP A 29 1.38 23.84 5.37
CA ASP A 29 0.98 24.90 4.44
C ASP A 29 0.73 24.38 3.01
N THR A 30 0.57 23.07 2.84
CA THR A 30 0.24 22.41 1.57
C THR A 30 -1.22 21.91 1.56
N PRO A 31 -1.78 21.52 0.39
CA PRO A 31 -3.18 21.08 0.30
C PRO A 31 -3.52 19.94 1.27
N PRO A 32 -4.49 20.12 2.19
CA PRO A 32 -4.71 19.19 3.30
C PRO A 32 -5.01 17.74 2.90
N SER A 33 -5.50 17.48 1.69
CA SER A 33 -5.83 16.14 1.20
C SER A 33 -4.62 15.21 1.10
N THR A 34 -3.41 15.74 0.93
CA THR A 34 -2.15 15.00 0.77
C THR A 34 -1.09 15.36 1.82
N THR A 35 -1.46 16.16 2.82
CA THR A 35 -0.56 16.66 3.87
C THR A 35 -0.68 15.88 5.17
N THR A 36 0.46 15.61 5.80
CA THR A 36 0.56 15.22 7.21
C THR A 36 1.41 16.27 7.91
N SER A 37 1.01 16.74 9.09
CA SER A 37 1.85 17.69 9.82
C SER A 37 3.13 17.00 10.32
N PRO A 38 4.26 17.72 10.49
CA PRO A 38 5.46 17.13 11.10
C PRO A 38 5.19 16.52 12.49
N SER A 39 4.27 17.13 13.27
CA SER A 39 3.89 16.62 14.59
C SER A 39 3.07 15.32 14.53
N ASP A 40 2.13 15.22 13.58
CA ASP A 40 1.39 13.98 13.35
C ASP A 40 2.33 12.87 12.86
N PHE A 41 3.25 13.23 11.96
CA PHE A 41 4.24 12.28 11.45
C PHE A 41 5.18 11.77 12.56
N GLU A 42 5.72 12.65 13.41
CA GLU A 42 6.51 12.23 14.58
C GLU A 42 5.69 11.36 15.54
N SER A 43 4.40 11.64 15.70
CA SER A 43 3.47 10.81 16.49
C SER A 43 3.26 9.43 15.87
N HIS A 44 3.22 9.33 14.53
CA HIS A 44 3.18 8.05 13.84
C HIS A 44 4.46 7.24 14.11
N LEU A 45 5.63 7.85 13.94
CA LEU A 45 6.92 7.17 14.15
C LEU A 45 7.08 6.71 15.60
N SER A 46 6.72 7.58 16.55
CA SER A 46 6.74 7.25 17.99
C SER A 46 5.80 6.09 18.29
N TYR A 47 4.59 6.11 17.74
CA TYR A 47 3.66 5.00 17.91
C TYR A 47 4.21 3.66 17.39
N LEU A 48 4.85 3.67 16.21
CA LEU A 48 5.47 2.45 15.65
C LEU A 48 6.52 1.89 16.61
N LYS A 49 7.43 2.75 17.09
CA LYS A 49 8.47 2.39 18.05
C LYS A 49 7.89 1.83 19.34
N ASP A 50 6.95 2.56 19.94
CA ASP A 50 6.43 2.27 21.28
C ASP A 50 5.51 1.03 21.31
N ASN A 51 4.97 0.62 20.15
CA ASN A 51 4.02 -0.49 20.04
C ASN A 51 4.60 -1.73 19.35
N GLY A 52 5.93 -1.81 19.25
CA GLY A 52 6.65 -2.99 18.77
C GLY A 52 6.46 -3.25 17.29
N PHE A 53 6.28 -2.21 16.47
CA PHE A 53 6.35 -2.33 15.02
C PHE A 53 7.82 -2.37 14.58
N THR A 54 8.09 -3.14 13.53
CA THR A 54 9.41 -3.15 12.89
C THR A 54 9.30 -2.40 11.58
N VAL A 55 9.97 -1.26 11.47
CA VAL A 55 10.07 -0.57 10.18
C VAL A 55 11.13 -1.27 9.33
N VAL A 56 10.71 -1.78 8.18
CA VAL A 56 11.53 -2.59 7.25
C VAL A 56 11.75 -1.84 5.94
N ASP A 57 12.81 -2.20 5.23
CA ASP A 57 13.02 -1.72 3.87
C ASP A 57 11.91 -2.23 2.94
N LEU A 58 11.51 -1.42 1.95
CA LEU A 58 10.50 -1.84 0.98
C LEU A 58 10.96 -3.06 0.17
N ALA A 59 12.27 -3.23 -0.05
CA ALA A 59 12.86 -4.43 -0.66
C ALA A 59 12.41 -5.71 0.05
N ASP A 60 12.40 -5.68 1.38
CA ASP A 60 12.04 -6.82 2.20
C ASP A 60 10.55 -7.15 2.08
N VAL A 61 9.70 -6.13 1.95
CA VAL A 61 8.27 -6.30 1.64
C VAL A 61 8.08 -6.89 0.24
N VAL A 62 8.84 -6.43 -0.75
CA VAL A 62 8.79 -6.98 -2.11
C VAL A 62 9.24 -8.44 -2.15
N LEU A 63 10.29 -8.80 -1.42
CA LEU A 63 10.75 -10.18 -1.30
C LEU A 63 9.72 -11.06 -0.58
N GLU A 64 9.03 -10.53 0.43
CA GLU A 64 7.97 -11.26 1.13
C GLU A 64 6.73 -11.49 0.26
N ALA A 65 6.30 -10.48 -0.51
CA ALA A 65 5.22 -10.62 -1.48
C ALA A 65 5.55 -11.65 -2.58
N LYS A 66 6.84 -11.82 -2.91
CA LYS A 66 7.35 -12.87 -3.83
C LYS A 66 7.49 -14.24 -3.17
N GLY A 67 7.22 -14.37 -1.86
CA GLY A 67 7.43 -15.60 -1.10
C GLY A 67 8.91 -15.95 -0.87
N GLN A 68 9.82 -14.98 -1.06
CA GLN A 68 11.27 -15.15 -0.98
C GLN A 68 11.85 -14.73 0.39
N LYS A 69 11.08 -13.98 1.18
CA LYS A 69 11.45 -13.57 2.54
C LYS A 69 10.24 -13.71 3.47
N THR A 70 10.51 -13.89 4.75
CA THR A 70 9.49 -13.81 5.80
C THR A 70 9.78 -12.61 6.68
N LEU A 71 8.74 -11.84 7.00
CA LEU A 71 8.85 -10.65 7.83
C LEU A 71 8.39 -10.92 9.27
N PRO A 72 8.89 -10.13 10.23
CA PRO A 72 8.35 -10.16 11.58
C PRO A 72 6.88 -9.75 11.59
N ASP A 73 6.15 -10.14 12.63
CA ASP A 73 4.84 -9.55 12.89
C ASP A 73 4.95 -8.03 13.06
N LYS A 74 3.92 -7.29 12.66
CA LYS A 74 3.92 -5.81 12.70
C LYS A 74 5.03 -5.16 11.85
N ALA A 75 5.39 -5.77 10.72
CA ALA A 75 6.28 -5.15 9.74
C ALA A 75 5.58 -3.98 9.03
N VAL A 76 6.29 -2.85 8.90
CA VAL A 76 5.81 -1.63 8.25
C VAL A 76 6.87 -1.08 7.31
N ALA A 77 6.49 -0.71 6.08
CA ALA A 77 7.34 0.09 5.19
C ALA A 77 6.78 1.50 5.06
N ILE A 78 7.66 2.49 4.98
CA ILE A 78 7.31 3.92 4.85
C ILE A 78 7.64 4.36 3.43
N THR A 79 6.64 4.90 2.72
CA THR A 79 6.80 5.39 1.35
C THR A 79 6.27 6.81 1.21
N PHE A 80 6.92 7.59 0.33
CA PHE A 80 6.50 8.92 -0.07
C PHE A 80 6.39 8.98 -1.59
N ASP A 81 5.33 9.59 -2.09
CA ASP A 81 5.15 9.85 -3.51
C ASP A 81 5.57 11.31 -3.86
N ASP A 82 5.72 11.58 -5.16
CA ASP A 82 6.03 12.88 -5.81
C ASP A 82 7.43 13.48 -5.60
N GLY A 83 8.08 13.26 -4.46
CA GLY A 83 9.43 13.81 -4.22
C GLY A 83 9.46 15.30 -3.83
N TYR A 84 8.51 15.74 -3.00
CA TYR A 84 8.48 17.10 -2.45
C TYR A 84 9.66 17.44 -1.55
N GLN A 85 10.09 18.71 -1.57
CA GLN A 85 11.21 19.21 -0.77
C GLN A 85 10.93 19.14 0.74
N ASP A 86 9.68 19.31 1.17
CA ASP A 86 9.30 19.21 2.58
C ASP A 86 9.54 17.81 3.19
N ILE A 87 9.65 16.75 2.37
CA ILE A 87 10.07 15.43 2.84
C ILE A 87 11.52 15.48 3.33
N ALA A 88 12.41 16.12 2.58
CA ALA A 88 13.81 16.28 2.98
C ALA A 88 13.95 17.21 4.19
N ASP A 89 13.14 18.27 4.25
CA ASP A 89 13.24 19.29 5.30
C ASP A 89 12.65 18.81 6.62
N ASN A 90 11.52 18.09 6.59
CA ASN A 90 10.75 17.75 7.78
C ASN A 90 10.72 16.25 8.10
N ALA A 91 10.63 15.37 7.08
CA ALA A 91 10.48 13.93 7.30
C ALA A 91 11.81 13.21 7.52
N ALA A 92 12.79 13.49 6.65
CA ALA A 92 14.09 12.80 6.66
C ALA A 92 14.86 12.95 7.99
N PRO A 93 14.90 14.13 8.65
CA PRO A 93 15.55 14.25 9.96
C PRO A 93 14.87 13.41 11.05
N LEU A 94 13.53 13.30 11.00
CA LEU A 94 12.79 12.44 11.92
C LEU A 94 13.09 10.96 11.64
N LEU A 95 13.00 10.52 10.39
CA LEU A 95 13.31 9.13 10.01
C LEU A 95 14.74 8.73 10.40
N ALA A 96 15.71 9.62 10.24
CA ALA A 96 17.09 9.42 10.68
C ALA A 96 17.20 9.26 12.21
N ARG A 97 16.51 10.11 12.99
CA ARG A 97 16.45 10.00 14.47
C ARG A 97 15.88 8.65 14.94
N PHE A 98 14.93 8.09 14.20
CA PHE A 98 14.33 6.78 14.50
C PHE A 98 15.09 5.60 13.89
N GLY A 99 16.04 5.85 12.98
CA GLY A 99 16.75 4.80 12.24
C GLY A 99 15.85 4.04 11.26
N TYR A 100 14.85 4.70 10.68
CA TYR A 100 13.84 4.08 9.84
C TYR A 100 14.15 4.25 8.34
N PRO A 101 14.22 3.13 7.57
CA PRO A 101 14.33 3.21 6.12
C PRO A 101 13.02 3.68 5.50
N TYR A 102 13.10 4.25 4.30
CA TYR A 102 11.94 4.73 3.56
C TYR A 102 12.20 4.72 2.05
N THR A 103 11.12 4.79 1.27
CA THR A 103 11.19 4.84 -0.20
C THR A 103 10.54 6.10 -0.74
N LEU A 104 11.15 6.70 -1.75
CA LEU A 104 10.68 7.88 -2.46
C LEU A 104 10.31 7.47 -3.89
N PHE A 105 9.03 7.52 -4.24
CA PHE A 105 8.59 7.39 -5.62
C PHE A 105 8.61 8.77 -6.26
N VAL A 106 9.53 8.99 -7.19
CA VAL A 106 9.83 10.31 -7.76
C VAL A 106 9.50 10.35 -9.23
N ASN A 107 8.99 11.49 -9.69
CA ASN A 107 8.80 11.76 -11.10
C ASN A 107 9.89 12.71 -11.63
N PRO A 108 10.79 12.23 -12.52
CA PRO A 108 11.98 12.99 -12.94
C PRO A 108 11.69 14.38 -13.53
N GLU A 109 10.57 14.58 -14.20
CA GLU A 109 10.23 15.89 -14.80
C GLU A 109 10.04 17.02 -13.79
N ARG A 110 9.74 16.68 -12.53
CA ARG A 110 9.54 17.64 -11.44
C ARG A 110 10.80 17.90 -10.60
N VAL A 111 11.82 17.05 -10.70
CA VAL A 111 13.05 17.17 -9.91
C VAL A 111 13.69 18.55 -10.11
N GLY A 112 14.02 19.22 -9.00
CA GLY A 112 14.66 20.55 -8.99
C GLY A 112 13.74 21.72 -9.32
N ARG A 113 12.44 21.50 -9.58
CA ARG A 113 11.46 22.60 -9.69
C ARG A 113 11.15 23.20 -8.30
N PRO A 114 10.58 24.42 -8.23
CA PRO A 114 10.18 25.01 -6.95
C PRO A 114 9.30 24.06 -6.11
N GLY A 115 9.66 23.86 -4.85
CA GLY A 115 8.98 22.95 -3.92
C GLY A 115 9.30 21.46 -4.10
N MET A 116 10.15 21.09 -5.06
CA MET A 116 10.55 19.70 -5.34
C MET A 116 12.02 19.49 -4.98
N MET A 117 12.36 18.28 -4.57
CA MET A 117 13.76 17.95 -4.29
C MET A 117 14.62 18.03 -5.55
N SER A 118 15.87 18.49 -5.38
CA SER A 118 16.91 18.35 -6.42
C SER A 118 17.49 16.93 -6.43
N ALA A 119 18.20 16.58 -7.51
CA ALA A 119 18.98 15.34 -7.57
C ALA A 119 20.01 15.25 -6.43
N ASN A 120 20.66 16.37 -6.10
CA ASN A 120 21.63 16.45 -5.00
C ASN A 120 20.94 16.24 -3.64
N THR A 121 19.75 16.82 -3.45
CA THR A 121 18.94 16.61 -2.24
C THR A 121 18.67 15.13 -2.05
N MET A 122 18.15 14.45 -3.08
CA MET A 122 17.84 13.02 -3.03
C MET A 122 19.09 12.15 -2.81
N ALA A 123 20.21 12.47 -3.46
CA ALA A 123 21.46 11.74 -3.29
C ALA A 123 22.05 11.86 -1.87
N ALA A 124 21.73 12.94 -1.15
CA ALA A 124 22.16 13.16 0.23
C ALA A 124 21.25 12.51 1.27
N MET A 125 20.10 11.95 0.88
CA MET A 125 19.13 11.38 1.81
C MET A 125 19.60 10.02 2.34
N VAL A 126 19.86 9.96 3.65
CA VAL A 126 20.24 8.72 4.33
C VAL A 126 19.00 7.87 4.57
N GLY A 127 19.10 6.57 4.28
CA GLY A 127 18.02 5.59 4.48
C GLY A 127 16.90 5.63 3.44
N ALA A 128 17.03 6.47 2.41
CA ALA A 128 16.10 6.57 1.30
C ALA A 128 16.46 5.61 0.17
N THR A 129 15.47 4.89 -0.35
CA THR A 129 15.52 4.26 -1.68
C THR A 129 14.69 5.10 -2.65
N VAL A 130 15.24 5.47 -3.82
CA VAL A 130 14.48 6.17 -4.86
C VAL A 130 13.90 5.17 -5.85
N ALA A 131 12.65 5.37 -6.25
CA ALA A 131 11.88 4.52 -7.13
C ALA A 131 11.02 5.34 -8.10
N ASN A 132 10.31 4.67 -9.01
CA ASN A 132 9.69 5.27 -10.18
C ASN A 132 8.25 5.74 -9.89
N HIS A 133 7.94 7.01 -10.16
CA HIS A 133 6.56 7.54 -10.14
C HIS A 133 6.11 8.07 -11.51
N THR A 134 6.59 7.44 -12.57
CA THR A 134 6.46 7.83 -13.98
C THR A 134 7.17 9.15 -14.30
N ALA A 135 7.32 9.50 -15.59
CA ALA A 135 8.00 10.73 -15.98
C ALA A 135 7.33 12.00 -15.41
N GLY A 136 6.01 12.13 -15.57
CA GLY A 136 5.27 13.37 -15.34
C GLY A 136 3.98 13.24 -14.52
N HIS A 137 3.75 12.11 -13.84
CA HIS A 137 2.55 11.87 -13.00
C HIS A 137 1.23 11.89 -13.80
N ALA A 138 1.23 11.31 -15.00
CA ALA A 138 0.03 11.23 -15.85
C ALA A 138 -0.98 10.19 -15.36
N HIS A 139 -2.27 10.40 -15.63
CA HIS A 139 -3.32 9.40 -15.48
C HIS A 139 -3.16 8.28 -16.52
N LEU A 140 -2.34 7.27 -16.23
CA LEU A 140 -1.95 6.25 -17.22
C LEU A 140 -3.13 5.49 -17.84
N THR A 141 -4.25 5.35 -17.12
CA THR A 141 -5.46 4.70 -17.62
C THR A 141 -6.16 5.46 -18.75
N THR A 142 -5.80 6.73 -19.01
CA THR A 142 -6.33 7.51 -20.15
C THR A 142 -5.41 7.47 -21.36
N LEU A 143 -4.19 6.96 -21.22
CA LEU A 143 -3.19 6.99 -22.28
C LEU A 143 -3.27 5.73 -23.14
N PRO A 144 -2.95 5.82 -24.44
CA PRO A 144 -2.63 4.64 -25.23
C PRO A 144 -1.48 3.85 -24.58
N LEU A 145 -1.56 2.52 -24.54
CA LEU A 145 -0.58 1.66 -23.85
C LEU A 145 0.87 1.91 -24.28
N LYS A 146 1.10 2.24 -25.55
CA LYS A 146 2.43 2.60 -26.06
C LYS A 146 2.99 3.84 -25.36
N LEU A 147 2.16 4.86 -25.14
CA LEU A 147 2.55 6.08 -24.45
C LEU A 147 2.72 5.80 -22.94
N ALA A 148 1.80 5.05 -22.33
CA ALA A 148 1.94 4.65 -20.93
C ALA A 148 3.25 3.88 -20.67
N ARG A 149 3.62 2.95 -21.57
CA ARG A 149 4.92 2.24 -21.55
C ARG A 149 6.08 3.24 -21.55
N GLN A 150 6.05 4.20 -22.46
CA GLN A 150 7.11 5.20 -22.58
C GLN A 150 7.21 6.08 -21.32
N THR A 151 6.08 6.56 -20.79
CA THR A 151 6.04 7.37 -19.56
C THR A 151 6.58 6.62 -18.33
N ILE A 152 6.38 5.30 -18.25
CA ILE A 152 6.98 4.47 -17.19
C ILE A 152 8.50 4.35 -17.40
N ILE A 153 8.96 4.10 -18.63
CA ILE A 153 10.39 3.99 -18.96
C ILE A 153 11.12 5.30 -18.67
N ASP A 154 10.56 6.42 -19.09
CA ASP A 154 11.17 7.75 -18.90
C ASP A 154 11.18 8.18 -17.43
N GLY A 155 10.31 7.60 -16.60
CA GLY A 155 10.34 7.76 -15.14
C GLY A 155 11.43 6.95 -14.42
N GLN A 156 12.08 6.00 -15.10
CA GLN A 156 13.06 5.12 -14.48
C GLN A 156 14.42 5.80 -14.36
N LEU A 157 14.76 6.22 -13.15
CA LEU A 157 16.10 6.71 -12.86
C LEU A 157 17.14 5.57 -12.88
N PRO A 158 18.35 5.78 -13.45
CA PRO A 158 19.39 4.76 -13.55
C PRO A 158 19.82 4.20 -12.18
N GLY A 159 20.05 2.89 -12.11
CA GLY A 159 20.54 2.22 -10.90
C GLY A 159 19.48 1.95 -9.82
N ASN A 160 18.29 2.53 -9.94
CA ASN A 160 17.19 2.34 -8.99
C ASN A 160 16.39 1.05 -9.28
N PRO A 161 15.75 0.46 -8.26
CA PRO A 161 14.90 -0.71 -8.45
C PRO A 161 13.74 -0.41 -9.41
N LYS A 162 13.32 -1.44 -10.15
CA LYS A 162 12.09 -1.40 -10.97
C LYS A 162 10.85 -1.52 -10.08
N TRP A 163 10.64 -0.50 -9.25
CA TRP A 163 9.48 -0.34 -8.39
C TRP A 163 8.70 0.87 -8.86
N LEU A 164 7.40 0.69 -9.11
CA LEU A 164 6.53 1.71 -9.67
C LEU A 164 5.38 2.03 -8.71
N ALA A 165 5.26 3.25 -8.22
CA ALA A 165 4.00 3.70 -7.64
C ALA A 165 3.11 4.18 -8.79
N TRP A 166 1.92 3.59 -8.91
CA TRP A 166 0.93 4.06 -9.88
C TRP A 166 0.51 5.48 -9.53
N PRO A 167 0.66 6.48 -10.44
CA PRO A 167 0.11 7.80 -10.23
C PRO A 167 -1.35 7.68 -9.85
N TYR A 168 -1.75 8.41 -8.80
CA TYR A 168 -3.11 8.39 -8.27
C TYR A 168 -3.62 7.03 -7.74
N GLY A 169 -2.77 6.00 -7.71
CA GLY A 169 -3.16 4.62 -7.43
C GLY A 169 -3.98 3.97 -8.55
N GLU A 170 -3.97 4.53 -9.75
CA GLU A 170 -4.78 4.10 -10.89
C GLU A 170 -4.01 3.14 -11.79
N TYR A 171 -4.61 1.98 -12.06
CA TYR A 171 -4.08 0.97 -12.96
C TYR A 171 -5.22 0.28 -13.72
N SER A 172 -4.88 -0.58 -14.67
CA SER A 172 -5.81 -1.46 -15.38
C SER A 172 -5.13 -2.81 -15.58
N PRO A 173 -5.87 -3.87 -15.95
CA PRO A 173 -5.27 -5.17 -16.26
C PRO A 173 -4.16 -5.07 -17.31
N GLU A 174 -4.37 -4.23 -18.33
CA GLU A 174 -3.38 -4.02 -19.39
C GLU A 174 -2.14 -3.30 -18.88
N LEU A 175 -2.29 -2.32 -17.97
CA LEU A 175 -1.17 -1.64 -17.33
C LEU A 175 -0.41 -2.56 -16.35
N GLU A 176 -1.11 -3.41 -15.60
CA GLU A 176 -0.49 -4.42 -14.75
C GLU A 176 0.31 -5.42 -15.59
N ALA A 177 -0.28 -5.97 -16.65
CA ALA A 177 0.40 -6.86 -17.58
C ALA A 177 1.63 -6.19 -18.23
N LEU A 178 1.50 -4.92 -18.62
CA LEU A 178 2.59 -4.12 -19.16
C LEU A 178 3.73 -3.92 -18.15
N ALA A 179 3.42 -3.59 -16.90
CA ALA A 179 4.41 -3.44 -15.84
C ALA A 179 5.13 -4.77 -15.55
N ALA A 180 4.38 -5.88 -15.51
CA ALA A 180 4.94 -7.22 -15.33
C ALA A 180 5.91 -7.60 -16.45
N ASP A 181 5.53 -7.38 -17.72
CA ASP A 181 6.38 -7.62 -18.90
C ASP A 181 7.70 -6.84 -18.84
N MET A 182 7.64 -5.60 -18.33
CA MET A 182 8.82 -4.77 -18.14
C MET A 182 9.64 -5.11 -16.88
N GLY A 183 9.17 -6.06 -16.05
CA GLY A 183 9.83 -6.51 -14.83
C GLY A 183 9.64 -5.58 -13.63
N TYR A 184 8.57 -4.78 -13.60
CA TYR A 184 8.24 -3.93 -12.46
C TYR A 184 7.45 -4.68 -11.39
N VAL A 185 7.75 -4.35 -10.14
CA VAL A 185 6.82 -4.51 -9.02
C VAL A 185 6.13 -3.16 -8.85
N ALA A 186 4.80 -3.14 -8.73
CA ALA A 186 4.05 -1.89 -8.70
C ALA A 186 3.09 -1.79 -7.51
N PHE A 187 2.84 -0.56 -7.10
CA PHE A 187 2.19 -0.20 -5.84
C PHE A 187 0.97 0.67 -6.13
N GLY A 188 -0.19 0.22 -5.66
CA GLY A 188 -1.44 0.97 -5.75
C GLY A 188 -1.72 1.81 -4.51
N GLN A 189 -2.97 2.25 -4.36
CA GLN A 189 -3.46 2.97 -3.17
C GLN A 189 -4.71 2.30 -2.56
N GLN A 190 -5.05 1.09 -3.00
CA GLN A 190 -6.07 0.28 -2.35
C GLN A 190 -5.59 -0.15 -0.96
N SER A 191 -6.52 -0.17 -0.02
CA SER A 191 -6.25 -0.43 1.39
C SER A 191 -6.02 -1.92 1.68
N GLY A 192 -4.94 -2.24 2.35
CA GLY A 192 -4.65 -3.60 2.81
C GLY A 192 -3.16 -3.79 3.07
N PRO A 193 -2.78 -4.81 3.86
CA PRO A 193 -1.39 -5.26 3.92
C PRO A 193 -1.00 -6.02 2.65
N SER A 194 0.25 -5.84 2.25
CA SER A 194 0.91 -6.66 1.25
C SER A 194 1.25 -8.03 1.84
N GLY A 195 1.22 -9.05 1.01
CA GLY A 195 1.63 -10.40 1.37
C GLY A 195 1.66 -11.34 0.16
N PRO A 196 1.86 -12.65 0.36
CA PRO A 196 2.09 -13.61 -0.73
C PRO A 196 0.95 -13.79 -1.73
N TYR A 197 -0.27 -13.33 -1.42
CA TYR A 197 -1.42 -13.40 -2.31
C TYR A 197 -1.74 -12.03 -2.96
N SER A 198 -0.91 -11.01 -2.72
CA SER A 198 -1.04 -9.72 -3.40
C SER A 198 -0.59 -9.82 -4.85
N SER A 199 -1.23 -9.05 -5.75
CA SER A 199 -0.68 -8.79 -7.08
C SER A 199 0.66 -8.04 -6.93
N LEU A 200 1.73 -8.58 -7.53
CA LEU A 200 3.04 -7.91 -7.54
C LEU A 200 3.02 -6.60 -8.33
N THR A 201 2.02 -6.38 -9.18
CA THR A 201 1.82 -5.14 -9.95
C THR A 201 0.74 -4.25 -9.33
N ALA A 202 0.20 -4.62 -8.17
CA ALA A 202 -0.72 -3.80 -7.42
C ALA A 202 -0.60 -4.10 -5.92
N LEU A 203 0.61 -3.96 -5.36
CA LEU A 203 0.80 -4.05 -3.92
C LEU A 203 0.03 -2.92 -3.20
N PRO A 204 -0.80 -3.23 -2.19
CA PRO A 204 -1.64 -2.24 -1.52
C PRO A 204 -0.82 -1.31 -0.61
N ARG A 205 -1.32 -0.09 -0.44
CA ARG A 205 -0.75 0.91 0.48
C ARG A 205 -1.87 1.60 1.25
N PHE A 206 -1.59 1.98 2.49
CA PHE A 206 -2.49 2.80 3.29
C PHE A 206 -2.06 4.27 3.20
N PRO A 207 -2.89 5.16 2.63
CA PRO A 207 -2.68 6.59 2.79
C PRO A 207 -2.68 6.96 4.28
N ALA A 208 -1.71 7.78 4.67
CA ALA A 208 -1.52 8.28 6.02
C ALA A 208 -1.47 9.82 6.05
N ALA A 209 -2.17 10.46 5.10
CA ALA A 209 -2.26 11.91 4.93
C ALA A 209 -3.70 12.42 4.97
N GLY A 210 -3.87 13.72 5.20
CA GLY A 210 -5.16 14.41 5.33
C GLY A 210 -6.07 13.74 6.36
N PRO A 211 -7.32 13.38 6.01
CA PRO A 211 -8.21 12.69 6.96
C PRO A 211 -7.66 11.33 7.42
N TYR A 212 -6.71 10.74 6.68
CA TYR A 212 -6.09 9.46 7.01
C TYR A 212 -4.84 9.58 7.87
N ALA A 213 -4.36 10.79 8.15
CA ALA A 213 -3.30 11.06 9.12
C ALA A 213 -3.76 10.89 10.57
N ASN A 214 -5.06 10.74 10.83
CA ASN A 214 -5.53 10.55 12.20
C ASN A 214 -5.01 9.21 12.77
N LEU A 215 -4.07 9.29 13.70
CA LEU A 215 -3.43 8.13 14.33
C LEU A 215 -4.46 7.17 14.93
N GLY A 216 -5.54 7.66 15.55
CA GLY A 216 -6.59 6.81 16.13
C GLY A 216 -7.16 5.80 15.12
N THR A 217 -7.45 6.25 13.90
CA THR A 217 -7.93 5.37 12.82
C THR A 217 -6.80 4.57 12.15
N LEU A 218 -5.59 5.14 12.09
CA LEU A 218 -4.41 4.50 11.49
C LEU A 218 -3.97 3.26 12.26
N LYS A 219 -4.12 3.24 13.60
CA LYS A 219 -3.82 2.07 14.45
C LYS A 219 -4.49 0.79 13.97
N THR A 220 -5.77 0.87 13.58
CA THR A 220 -6.54 -0.26 13.07
C THR A 220 -5.95 -0.80 11.76
N LYS A 221 -5.53 0.11 10.87
CA LYS A 221 -4.89 -0.25 9.59
C LYS A 221 -3.51 -0.89 9.82
N LEU A 222 -2.71 -0.33 10.73
CA LEU A 222 -1.38 -0.85 11.09
C LEU A 222 -1.45 -2.27 11.67
N LEU A 223 -2.51 -2.60 12.40
CA LEU A 223 -2.72 -3.93 12.98
C LEU A 223 -3.44 -4.91 12.05
N SER A 224 -3.73 -4.53 10.81
CA SER A 224 -4.36 -5.45 9.86
C SER A 224 -3.44 -6.61 9.45
N LEU A 225 -4.03 -7.64 8.87
CA LEU A 225 -3.36 -8.84 8.34
C LEU A 225 -3.66 -8.97 6.84
N HIS A 226 -2.70 -9.48 6.09
CA HIS A 226 -2.87 -9.73 4.66
C HIS A 226 -3.86 -10.88 4.45
N MET A 227 -4.95 -10.62 3.72
CA MET A 227 -5.97 -11.65 3.49
C MET A 227 -5.49 -12.68 2.46
N PRO A 228 -5.48 -13.99 2.79
CA PRO A 228 -4.98 -15.03 1.90
C PRO A 228 -6.06 -15.42 0.89
N LEU A 229 -6.33 -14.54 -0.07
CA LEU A 229 -7.35 -14.71 -1.09
C LEU A 229 -6.73 -15.08 -2.44
N VAL A 230 -7.36 -16.03 -3.12
CA VAL A 230 -7.24 -16.12 -4.58
C VAL A 230 -8.50 -15.50 -5.18
N SER A 231 -8.32 -14.54 -6.08
CA SER A 231 -9.39 -13.92 -6.85
C SER A 231 -9.19 -14.24 -8.32
N SER A 232 -10.29 -14.48 -9.04
CA SER A 232 -10.27 -14.72 -10.48
C SER A 232 -10.30 -13.43 -11.31
N ASP A 233 -10.64 -12.28 -10.71
CA ASP A 233 -10.74 -11.02 -11.44
C ASP A 233 -10.67 -9.81 -10.48
N THR A 234 -9.56 -9.09 -10.50
CA THR A 234 -9.31 -7.87 -9.68
C THR A 234 -9.15 -6.63 -10.56
N SER A 235 -9.62 -6.71 -11.79
CA SER A 235 -9.44 -5.68 -12.79
C SER A 235 -10.11 -4.37 -12.39
N MET A 236 -9.40 -3.25 -12.53
CA MET A 236 -10.05 -1.95 -12.59
C MET A 236 -10.92 -1.92 -13.86
N VAL A 237 -12.17 -1.48 -13.70
CA VAL A 237 -13.20 -1.59 -14.74
C VAL A 237 -13.41 -0.24 -15.36
N GLN A 238 -13.47 -0.17 -16.68
CA GLN A 238 -14.00 1.00 -17.38
C GLN A 238 -15.51 0.84 -17.52
N GLY A 239 -16.28 1.47 -16.62
CA GLY A 239 -17.74 1.39 -16.63
C GLY A 239 -18.37 1.89 -15.34
N ASP A 240 -19.70 1.93 -15.31
CA ASP A 240 -20.51 2.35 -14.17
C ASP A 240 -20.87 1.18 -13.21
N ARG A 241 -20.28 0.00 -13.43
CA ARG A 241 -20.46 -1.18 -12.57
C ARG A 241 -19.16 -1.96 -12.41
N SER A 242 -18.96 -2.55 -11.24
CA SER A 242 -17.92 -3.55 -11.01
C SER A 242 -18.32 -4.90 -11.61
N PRO A 243 -17.37 -5.82 -11.89
CA PRO A 243 -17.68 -7.22 -12.11
C PRO A 243 -18.22 -7.81 -10.80
N ALA A 244 -18.91 -8.93 -10.94
CA ALA A 244 -19.11 -9.83 -9.81
C ALA A 244 -17.76 -10.46 -9.44
N LEU A 245 -17.47 -10.57 -8.15
CA LEU A 245 -16.22 -11.13 -7.66
C LEU A 245 -16.48 -12.50 -7.04
N THR A 246 -15.58 -13.44 -7.28
CA THR A 246 -15.50 -14.68 -6.51
C THR A 246 -14.16 -14.69 -5.78
N LEU A 247 -14.22 -14.71 -4.45
CA LEU A 247 -13.06 -14.70 -3.58
C LEU A 247 -12.99 -16.04 -2.82
N GLU A 248 -11.82 -16.65 -2.75
CA GLU A 248 -11.62 -17.90 -2.01
C GLU A 248 -10.48 -17.77 -1.00
N LEU A 249 -10.77 -17.98 0.28
CA LEU A 249 -9.77 -18.00 1.35
C LEU A 249 -8.94 -19.29 1.29
N LYS A 250 -7.62 -19.16 1.34
CA LYS A 250 -6.67 -20.28 1.31
C LYS A 250 -6.17 -20.73 2.68
N ASP A 251 -6.18 -19.84 3.68
CA ASP A 251 -5.79 -20.19 5.05
C ASP A 251 -6.99 -20.39 5.97
N SER A 252 -6.77 -21.13 7.05
CA SER A 252 -7.79 -21.45 8.05
C SER A 252 -7.89 -20.44 9.20
N ASP A 253 -6.92 -19.54 9.37
CA ASP A 253 -6.94 -18.55 10.46
C ASP A 253 -8.01 -17.46 10.31
N PRO A 254 -8.29 -16.89 9.11
CA PRO A 254 -9.41 -15.99 8.94
C PRO A 254 -10.74 -16.67 9.32
N MET A 255 -11.56 -15.99 10.12
CA MET A 255 -12.91 -16.45 10.46
C MET A 255 -13.86 -16.27 9.26
N ALA A 256 -13.91 -17.26 8.36
CA ALA A 256 -14.76 -17.24 7.17
C ALA A 256 -16.23 -16.89 7.46
N SER A 257 -16.80 -17.42 8.54
CA SER A 257 -18.19 -17.12 8.99
C SER A 257 -18.43 -15.65 9.38
N ARG A 258 -17.36 -14.87 9.58
CA ARG A 258 -17.38 -13.44 9.89
C ARG A 258 -16.74 -12.60 8.79
N PHE A 259 -16.53 -13.17 7.60
CA PHE A 259 -16.12 -12.42 6.43
C PHE A 259 -17.22 -11.44 6.03
N ALA A 260 -16.85 -10.19 5.78
CA ALA A 260 -17.78 -9.15 5.38
C ALA A 260 -17.11 -8.20 4.39
N CYS A 261 -17.88 -7.75 3.40
CA CYS A 261 -17.45 -6.71 2.47
C CYS A 261 -18.27 -5.43 2.65
N TYR A 262 -17.63 -4.30 2.40
CA TYR A 262 -18.17 -2.96 2.59
C TYR A 262 -17.86 -2.09 1.38
N PHE A 263 -18.88 -1.43 0.85
CA PHE A 263 -18.78 -0.47 -0.24
C PHE A 263 -19.32 0.88 0.24
N LEU A 264 -18.51 1.95 0.14
CA LEU A 264 -18.86 3.28 0.66
C LEU A 264 -19.34 3.26 2.14
N GLY A 265 -18.72 2.39 2.96
CA GLY A 265 -19.07 2.21 4.36
C GLY A 265 -20.30 1.33 4.63
N GLN A 266 -21.04 0.94 3.60
CA GLN A 266 -22.23 0.09 3.71
C GLN A 266 -21.88 -1.38 3.51
N ARG A 267 -22.47 -2.27 4.32
CA ARG A 267 -22.26 -3.71 4.19
C ARG A 267 -22.89 -4.22 2.89
N VAL A 268 -22.13 -4.98 2.11
CA VAL A 268 -22.57 -5.62 0.86
C VAL A 268 -23.11 -7.01 1.19
N ALA A 269 -24.24 -7.38 0.59
CA ALA A 269 -24.77 -8.73 0.66
C ALA A 269 -23.87 -9.67 -0.17
N ILE A 270 -23.40 -10.76 0.45
CA ILE A 270 -22.52 -11.74 -0.17
C ILE A 270 -23.13 -13.14 -0.05
N GLU A 271 -22.92 -13.97 -1.05
CA GLU A 271 -23.20 -15.41 -0.93
C GLU A 271 -21.94 -16.10 -0.39
N MET A 272 -22.11 -16.97 0.59
CA MET A 272 -21.01 -17.69 1.24
C MET A 272 -21.24 -19.19 1.15
N ASP A 273 -20.22 -19.89 0.65
CA ASP A 273 -20.14 -21.35 0.62
C ASP A 273 -18.80 -21.78 1.19
N GLY A 274 -18.78 -22.11 2.48
CA GLY A 274 -17.55 -22.41 3.22
C GLY A 274 -16.55 -21.25 3.22
N THR A 275 -15.47 -21.38 2.45
CA THR A 275 -14.39 -20.38 2.29
C THR A 275 -14.49 -19.60 0.97
N ARG A 276 -15.54 -19.83 0.17
CA ARG A 276 -15.80 -19.15 -1.09
C ARG A 276 -16.90 -18.12 -0.91
N PHE A 277 -16.65 -16.91 -1.42
CA PHE A 277 -17.55 -15.76 -1.31
C PHE A 277 -17.85 -15.21 -2.70
N LYS A 278 -19.13 -15.05 -3.03
CA LYS A 278 -19.55 -14.32 -4.23
C LYS A 278 -20.06 -12.94 -3.82
N ILE A 279 -19.44 -11.92 -4.40
CA ILE A 279 -19.87 -10.54 -4.25
C ILE A 279 -20.55 -10.13 -5.57
N PRO A 280 -21.80 -9.64 -5.53
CA PRO A 280 -22.48 -9.22 -6.75
C PRO A 280 -21.81 -8.00 -7.38
N ALA A 281 -22.06 -7.79 -8.67
CA ALA A 281 -21.67 -6.56 -9.35
C ALA A 281 -22.29 -5.34 -8.65
N ILE A 282 -21.50 -4.30 -8.38
CA ILE A 282 -21.90 -3.09 -7.65
C ILE A 282 -21.96 -1.91 -8.61
N ALA A 283 -22.98 -1.05 -8.48
CA ALA A 283 -23.02 0.21 -9.21
C ALA A 283 -21.94 1.18 -8.68
N LEU A 284 -21.14 1.73 -9.58
CA LEU A 284 -20.00 2.57 -9.28
C LEU A 284 -20.33 4.05 -9.55
N PRO A 285 -20.31 4.93 -8.53
CA PRO A 285 -20.41 6.36 -8.76
C PRO A 285 -19.21 6.86 -9.58
N PRO A 286 -19.34 8.00 -10.28
CA PRO A 286 -18.22 8.60 -11.00
C PRO A 286 -16.99 8.81 -10.10
N GLY A 287 -15.82 8.52 -10.63
CA GLY A 287 -14.55 8.60 -9.91
C GLY A 287 -14.16 7.29 -9.23
N ARG A 288 -13.32 7.40 -8.19
CA ARG A 288 -12.71 6.24 -7.52
C ARG A 288 -13.66 5.64 -6.50
N SER A 289 -13.76 4.32 -6.53
CA SER A 289 -14.55 3.52 -5.60
C SER A 289 -13.71 2.39 -5.04
N ARG A 290 -14.07 1.90 -3.85
CA ARG A 290 -13.35 0.80 -3.21
C ARG A 290 -14.30 -0.14 -2.48
N LEU A 291 -14.15 -1.44 -2.73
CA LEU A 291 -14.70 -2.50 -1.90
C LEU A 291 -13.67 -2.90 -0.86
N ASN A 292 -14.03 -2.93 0.43
CA ASN A 292 -13.16 -3.43 1.49
C ASN A 292 -13.78 -4.71 2.06
N CYS A 293 -13.03 -5.79 2.09
CA CYS A 293 -13.44 -7.02 2.75
C CYS A 293 -12.55 -7.27 3.96
N THR A 294 -13.15 -7.73 5.05
CA THR A 294 -12.44 -8.04 6.30
C THR A 294 -12.92 -9.36 6.90
N ALA A 295 -12.03 -10.01 7.63
CA ALA A 295 -12.35 -11.16 8.46
C ALA A 295 -11.52 -11.12 9.75
N PRO A 296 -12.10 -11.33 10.95
CA PRO A 296 -11.33 -11.45 12.18
C PRO A 296 -10.34 -12.63 12.11
N SER A 297 -9.18 -12.48 12.75
CA SER A 297 -8.27 -13.59 12.98
C SER A 297 -8.74 -14.49 14.12
N LYS A 298 -8.56 -15.81 14.00
CA LYS A 298 -8.82 -16.78 15.08
C LYS A 298 -7.70 -16.79 16.11
N THR A 299 -6.44 -16.61 15.68
CA THR A 299 -5.25 -16.72 16.54
C THR A 299 -4.72 -15.38 17.05
N LYS A 300 -5.02 -14.27 16.37
CA LYS A 300 -4.55 -12.93 16.73
C LYS A 300 -5.70 -12.03 17.18
N ALA A 301 -5.97 -12.04 18.48
CA ALA A 301 -7.05 -11.28 19.09
C ALA A 301 -7.02 -9.79 18.70
N GLY A 302 -8.18 -9.24 18.33
CA GLY A 302 -8.34 -7.84 17.94
C GLY A 302 -7.82 -7.48 16.54
N ARG A 303 -7.21 -8.43 15.81
CA ARG A 303 -6.70 -8.20 14.45
C ARG A 303 -7.64 -8.74 13.39
N TYR A 304 -7.62 -8.06 12.25
CA TYR A 304 -8.47 -8.36 11.11
C TYR A 304 -7.61 -8.56 9.87
N TYR A 305 -7.91 -9.63 9.15
CA TYR A 305 -7.54 -9.76 7.76
C TYR A 305 -8.25 -8.69 6.95
N TRP A 306 -7.52 -8.05 6.05
CA TRP A 306 -8.00 -6.95 5.24
C TRP A 306 -7.58 -7.13 3.79
N TRP A 307 -8.54 -6.93 2.90
CA TRP A 307 -8.33 -6.89 1.46
C TRP A 307 -9.23 -5.81 0.88
N SER A 308 -8.78 -5.17 -0.19
CA SER A 308 -9.66 -4.27 -0.92
C SER A 308 -9.40 -4.32 -2.42
N GLN A 309 -10.44 -3.98 -3.15
CA GLN A 309 -10.42 -3.76 -4.58
C GLN A 309 -10.78 -2.31 -4.87
N ALA A 310 -9.94 -1.63 -5.66
CA ALA A 310 -10.25 -0.31 -6.19
C ALA A 310 -10.84 -0.43 -7.60
N TRP A 311 -11.77 0.47 -7.93
CA TRP A 311 -12.30 0.67 -9.27
C TRP A 311 -12.38 2.16 -9.57
N LEU A 312 -12.45 2.49 -10.86
CA LEU A 312 -12.62 3.84 -11.36
C LEU A 312 -13.76 3.85 -12.38
N SER A 313 -14.81 4.65 -12.14
CA SER A 313 -15.98 4.73 -13.03
C SER A 313 -16.06 6.08 -13.72
N GLY A 314 -16.37 6.07 -15.02
CA GLY A 314 -16.69 7.25 -15.84
C GLY A 314 -15.50 8.09 -16.35
N GLN A 315 -15.80 9.09 -17.20
CA GLN A 315 -14.88 10.12 -17.72
C GLN A 315 -14.44 11.16 -16.66
N GLY A 316 -14.37 10.77 -15.39
CA GLY A 316 -14.04 11.65 -14.27
C GLY A 316 -12.55 12.00 -14.14
N LEU A 317 -11.72 11.48 -15.05
CA LEU A 317 -10.33 11.90 -15.19
C LEU A 317 -10.30 13.18 -16.03
N LYS A 318 -10.60 14.32 -15.39
CA LYS A 318 -10.20 15.64 -15.91
C LYS A 318 -8.86 16.02 -15.33
#